data_AF-A0A7C4V1H3-F1
#
_entry.id   AF-A0A7C4V1H3-F1
#
_cell.length_a   1.000
_cell.length_b   1.000
_cell.length_c   1.000
_cell.angle_alpha   90.00
_cell.angle_beta   90.00
_cell.angle_gamma   90.00
#
_symmetry.space_group_name_H-M   'P 1'
#
loop_
_entity.id
_entity.type
_entity.pdbx_description
1 polymer ?
#
loop_
_entity_poly.entity_id
_entity_poly.type
_entity_poly.pdbx_seq_one_letter_code
_entity_poly.pdbx_strand_id
1 'polypeptide(L)'
;MVTVPSLSTELSRQNGSKCKSAAYKRSSLSRETGLPSAPKIRTFNVIAIGFRLHCPETPIGAAATAATATDLAAPTSKLRLDMRLVSISLLTGGIAHRPPEFLLRFPGLFVLKYPRAVQMQSISLGDITIWRFNNLSQYSEVKHFVSTRTHGFSRPPYDSLNLAFHVGDDSSAVLRNRALLARSLDIPVSWFVVGEQVHGSAVYVASEDDRGRGATNHEDAVPGIDALVTNKPNICLMVLTADCVPVLIYDPQKHAAAAVHAGRRGTILGIARKTVDVMRREFGCRPEDLLVGIGPSIGPCCYRVGPDAAEEFRQALGSSDGLLDVDPSDGCALLNLWKANEKQLVEAGVHPDRIEKAQTCTSCHTDLFYSARGSGGTTGRFGTGICLTG
;
A
#
# COMPACT_ATOMS: atom_id res chain seq x y z
N MET A 1 7.02 49.04 23.44
CA MET A 1 8.38 48.76 22.91
C MET A 1 8.89 47.50 23.57
N VAL A 2 8.90 46.38 22.85
CA VAL A 2 9.75 45.23 23.16
C VAL A 2 10.26 44.73 21.82
N THR A 3 11.56 44.90 21.62
CA THR A 3 12.36 44.56 20.46
C THR A 3 12.61 43.05 20.41
N VAL A 4 12.49 42.46 19.21
CA VAL A 4 12.88 41.07 18.94
C VAL A 4 14.27 41.12 18.28
N PRO A 5 15.29 40.36 18.74
CA PRO A 5 16.62 40.41 18.15
C PRO A 5 16.67 39.61 16.83
N SER A 6 17.29 40.20 15.82
CA SER A 6 17.69 39.53 14.58
C SER A 6 18.94 38.68 14.82
N LEU A 7 18.83 37.36 14.67
CA LEU A 7 19.98 36.46 14.59
C LEU A 7 20.34 36.25 13.12
N SER A 8 21.36 36.96 12.67
CA SER A 8 22.13 36.64 11.46
C SER A 8 23.15 35.57 11.82
N THR A 9 23.14 34.45 11.10
CA THR A 9 24.24 33.47 11.14
C THR A 9 24.76 33.25 9.73
N GLU A 10 26.00 33.70 9.53
CA GLU A 10 26.85 33.37 8.39
C GLU A 10 27.10 31.85 8.36
N LEU A 11 26.88 31.22 7.21
CA LEU A 11 27.24 29.82 6.97
C LEU A 11 28.52 29.77 6.14
N SER A 12 29.65 29.53 6.81
CA SER A 12 30.91 29.13 6.21
C SER A 12 30.78 27.74 5.58
N ARG A 13 31.17 27.62 4.30
CA ARG A 13 31.21 26.36 3.54
C ARG A 13 32.09 25.30 4.22
N GLN A 14 31.55 24.11 4.42
CA GLN A 14 32.34 22.88 4.53
C GLN A 14 31.74 21.79 3.63
N ASN A 15 32.59 21.31 2.72
CA ASN A 15 32.33 20.21 1.79
C ASN A 15 32.16 18.88 2.56
N GLY A 16 31.07 18.16 2.30
CA GLY A 16 30.86 16.79 2.78
C GLY A 16 29.49 16.26 2.40
N SER A 17 29.44 15.45 1.33
CA SER A 17 28.25 14.78 0.77
C SER A 17 27.69 13.69 1.69
N LYS A 18 26.95 14.09 2.74
CA LYS A 18 26.09 13.17 3.50
C LYS A 18 24.67 13.72 3.53
N CYS A 19 23.79 13.18 2.67
CA CYS A 19 22.33 13.31 2.82
C CYS A 19 21.94 12.67 4.17
N LYS A 20 21.91 13.46 5.25
CA LYS A 20 21.48 13.00 6.57
C LYS A 20 19.95 12.94 6.60
N SER A 21 19.41 11.84 7.14
CA SER A 21 17.99 11.69 7.44
C SER A 21 17.59 12.68 8.55
N ALA A 22 16.81 13.71 8.21
CA ALA A 22 16.17 14.55 9.21
C ALA A 22 14.88 13.86 9.70
N ALA A 23 14.87 13.41 10.95
CA ALA A 23 13.67 12.89 11.61
C ALA A 23 12.77 14.06 12.03
N TYR A 24 11.59 14.19 11.43
CA TYR A 24 10.62 15.23 11.75
C TYR A 24 9.81 14.81 13.00
N LYS A 25 10.15 15.32 14.19
CA LYS A 25 9.32 15.17 15.39
C LYS A 25 8.16 16.17 15.35
N ARG A 26 6.91 15.69 15.26
CA ARG A 26 5.72 16.50 15.62
C ARG A 26 5.44 16.30 17.11
N SER A 27 5.46 17.39 17.87
CA SER A 27 4.97 17.44 19.25
C SER A 27 3.45 17.62 19.25
N SER A 28 2.71 16.68 19.85
CA SER A 28 1.28 16.84 20.14
C SER A 28 1.10 17.22 21.61
N LEU A 29 0.50 18.39 21.84
CA LEU A 29 -0.08 18.79 23.13
C LEU A 29 -1.49 18.17 23.23
N SER A 30 -1.70 17.26 24.16
CA SER A 30 -3.03 16.78 24.56
C SER A 30 -3.43 17.40 25.90
N ARG A 31 -4.61 18.04 25.94
CA ARG A 31 -5.37 18.27 27.18
C ARG A 31 -6.56 17.31 27.18
N GLU A 32 -6.69 16.56 28.26
CA GLU A 32 -7.83 15.70 28.56
C GLU A 32 -9.00 16.52 29.13
N THR A 33 -10.21 16.19 28.70
CA THR A 33 -11.42 16.29 29.53
C THR A 33 -12.36 15.14 29.12
N GLY A 34 -12.65 14.23 30.06
CA GLY A 34 -13.52 13.08 29.84
C GLY A 34 -15.00 13.35 30.15
N LEU A 35 -15.89 12.51 29.59
CA LEU A 35 -17.19 11.99 30.09
C LEU A 35 -18.00 11.33 28.92
N PRO A 36 -19.04 10.50 29.17
CA PRO A 36 -19.00 9.06 28.92
C PRO A 36 -19.83 8.55 27.70
N SER A 37 -19.74 7.24 27.49
CA SER A 37 -20.25 6.39 26.39
C SER A 37 -21.77 6.33 26.14
N ALA A 38 -22.19 6.32 24.86
CA ALA A 38 -23.44 5.70 24.34
C ALA A 38 -23.37 5.51 22.78
N PRO A 39 -24.29 4.79 22.10
CA PRO A 39 -24.01 3.61 21.26
C PRO A 39 -23.70 3.86 19.76
N LYS A 40 -23.19 2.80 19.10
CA LYS A 40 -22.74 2.75 17.69
C LYS A 40 -23.86 3.10 16.68
N ILE A 41 -23.63 4.12 15.85
CA ILE A 41 -24.44 4.48 14.67
C ILE A 41 -23.62 4.20 13.40
N ARG A 42 -24.19 3.48 12.42
CA ARG A 42 -23.61 3.30 11.08
C ARG A 42 -23.82 4.59 10.27
N THR A 43 -22.74 5.24 9.85
CA THR A 43 -22.75 6.48 9.05
C THR A 43 -22.59 6.17 7.56
N PHE A 44 -23.41 6.81 6.72
CA PHE A 44 -23.16 6.93 5.27
C PHE A 44 -22.84 8.40 4.98
N ASN A 45 -21.75 8.66 4.24
CA ASN A 45 -21.46 10.00 3.72
C ASN A 45 -21.99 10.10 2.28
N VAL A 46 -22.92 11.02 2.04
CA VAL A 46 -23.34 11.45 0.70
C VAL A 46 -22.77 12.85 0.48
N ILE A 47 -21.95 13.03 -0.56
CA ILE A 47 -21.48 14.36 -0.98
C ILE A 47 -22.35 14.78 -2.17
N ALA A 48 -23.16 15.82 -1.99
CA ALA A 48 -23.83 16.50 -3.08
C ALA A 48 -22.92 17.63 -3.60
N ILE A 49 -22.62 17.64 -4.90
CA ILE A 49 -21.84 18.69 -5.54
C ILE A 49 -22.81 19.51 -6.41
N GLY A 50 -23.02 20.76 -6.05
CA GLY A 50 -23.77 21.73 -6.85
C GLY A 50 -22.83 22.56 -7.72
N PHE A 51 -23.08 22.62 -9.02
CA PHE A 51 -22.37 23.55 -9.92
C PHE A 51 -23.20 24.82 -10.08
N ARG A 52 -22.56 25.99 -9.99
CA ARG A 52 -23.17 27.29 -10.34
C ARG A 52 -22.53 27.76 -11.63
N LEU A 53 -23.32 27.84 -12.71
CA LEU A 53 -22.88 28.47 -13.95
C LEU A 53 -22.87 30.00 -13.75
N HIS A 54 -21.77 30.65 -14.09
CA HIS A 54 -21.66 32.10 -14.09
C HIS A 54 -21.54 32.56 -15.55
N CYS A 55 -22.60 33.18 -16.07
CA CYS A 55 -22.50 33.97 -17.30
C CYS A 55 -22.08 35.39 -16.92
N PRO A 56 -21.06 35.98 -17.55
CA PRO A 56 -20.79 37.40 -17.38
C PRO A 56 -21.88 38.22 -18.08
N GLU A 57 -22.58 39.08 -17.34
CA GLU A 57 -23.55 40.03 -17.89
C GLU A 57 -22.82 41.17 -18.64
N THR A 58 -23.16 41.36 -19.92
CA THR A 58 -22.94 42.62 -20.65
C THR A 58 -24.22 43.46 -20.60
N PRO A 59 -24.16 44.78 -20.37
CA PRO A 59 -25.36 45.59 -20.19
C PRO A 59 -25.89 46.12 -21.53
N ILE A 60 -27.12 45.75 -21.91
CA ILE A 60 -27.91 46.50 -22.90
C ILE A 60 -29.37 46.51 -22.44
N GLY A 61 -29.93 47.71 -22.35
CA GLY A 61 -31.30 47.95 -21.88
C GLY A 61 -32.40 47.76 -22.93
N ALA A 62 -33.63 47.78 -22.40
CA ALA A 62 -34.93 48.01 -23.03
C ALA A 62 -35.49 46.96 -24.02
N ALA A 63 -36.56 46.30 -23.56
CA ALA A 63 -37.80 45.90 -24.23
C ALA A 63 -37.76 45.38 -25.69
N ALA A 64 -38.16 44.11 -25.89
CA ALA A 64 -39.47 43.74 -26.44
C ALA A 64 -39.50 42.30 -27.02
N THR A 65 -40.56 41.58 -26.63
CA THR A 65 -41.36 40.59 -27.38
C THR A 65 -40.75 39.29 -27.94
N ALA A 66 -41.56 38.24 -27.76
CA ALA A 66 -41.38 36.86 -28.16
C ALA A 66 -41.20 36.67 -29.69
N ALA A 67 -40.32 35.72 -30.06
CA ALA A 67 -40.37 35.04 -31.34
C ALA A 67 -39.80 33.62 -31.22
N THR A 68 -40.48 32.71 -31.91
CA THR A 68 -40.27 31.26 -32.05
C THR A 68 -39.02 30.91 -32.88
N ALA A 69 -38.58 29.66 -32.72
CA ALA A 69 -37.43 29.02 -33.35
C ALA A 69 -37.37 29.13 -34.89
N THR A 70 -36.17 29.41 -35.43
CA THR A 70 -35.54 28.72 -36.57
C THR A 70 -34.09 29.20 -36.77
N ASP A 71 -33.20 28.25 -37.06
CA ASP A 71 -31.87 28.32 -37.68
C ASP A 71 -31.05 29.62 -37.64
N LEU A 72 -29.86 29.56 -37.03
CA LEU A 72 -28.65 30.23 -37.54
C LEU A 72 -27.39 29.49 -37.09
N ALA A 73 -26.51 29.28 -38.06
CA ALA A 73 -25.32 28.43 -38.03
C ALA A 73 -24.23 28.88 -37.03
N ALA A 74 -23.39 27.91 -36.63
CA ALA A 74 -22.21 28.06 -35.78
C ALA A 74 -21.20 29.13 -36.28
N PRO A 75 -20.32 29.62 -35.38
CA PRO A 75 -18.96 29.09 -35.43
C PRO A 75 -18.35 28.77 -34.07
N THR A 76 -17.49 27.75 -34.10
CA THR A 76 -16.64 27.24 -33.02
C THR A 76 -15.75 28.31 -32.39
N SER A 77 -15.88 28.52 -31.08
CA SER A 77 -14.80 29.08 -30.25
C SER A 77 -14.73 28.34 -28.91
N LYS A 78 -13.50 27.94 -28.54
CA LYS A 78 -13.19 27.15 -27.34
C LYS A 78 -13.60 27.92 -26.07
N LEU A 79 -14.63 27.45 -25.36
CA LEU A 79 -14.86 27.87 -23.98
C LEU A 79 -13.89 27.13 -23.04
N ARG A 80 -13.03 27.88 -22.34
CA ARG A 80 -12.31 27.40 -21.16
C ARG A 80 -13.32 27.32 -20.00
N LEU A 81 -13.56 26.11 -19.48
CA LEU A 81 -14.23 25.94 -18.18
C LEU A 81 -13.21 26.19 -17.06
N ASP A 82 -13.35 27.29 -16.34
CA ASP A 82 -12.72 27.47 -15.04
C ASP A 82 -13.68 26.97 -13.95
N MET A 83 -13.41 25.77 -13.42
CA MET A 83 -14.18 25.19 -12.31
C MET A 83 -13.53 25.57 -10.98
N ARG A 84 -14.20 26.41 -10.18
CA ARG A 84 -13.82 26.67 -8.77
C ARG A 84 -14.77 25.95 -7.83
N LEU A 85 -14.21 25.19 -6.89
CA LEU A 85 -14.92 24.54 -5.79
C LEU A 85 -15.39 25.61 -4.79
N VAL A 86 -16.70 25.79 -4.58
CA VAL A 86 -17.23 26.89 -3.76
C VAL A 86 -17.53 26.48 -2.30
N SER A 87 -17.85 25.22 -2.00
CA SER A 87 -17.94 24.72 -0.61
C SER A 87 -18.16 23.21 -0.52
N ILE A 88 -17.84 22.63 0.65
CA ILE A 88 -18.20 21.26 1.05
C ILE A 88 -19.08 21.41 2.31
N SER A 89 -20.32 20.92 2.26
CA SER A 89 -21.18 20.84 3.45
C SER A 89 -21.48 19.38 3.77
N LEU A 90 -21.13 18.96 5.00
CA LEU A 90 -21.53 17.68 5.58
C LEU A 90 -22.94 17.83 6.15
N LEU A 91 -23.92 17.14 5.58
CA LEU A 91 -25.26 17.04 6.16
C LEU A 91 -25.34 15.78 7.02
N THR A 92 -25.50 15.96 8.34
CA THR A 92 -25.92 14.90 9.28
C THR A 92 -27.36 15.17 9.68
N GLY A 93 -28.28 14.24 9.39
CA GLY A 93 -29.66 14.33 9.84
C GLY A 93 -30.33 12.96 9.89
N GLY A 94 -30.93 12.64 11.03
CA GLY A 94 -31.83 11.50 11.20
C GLY A 94 -33.17 11.97 11.76
N ILE A 95 -34.26 11.51 11.13
CA ILE A 95 -35.50 10.93 11.67
C ILE A 95 -36.53 10.93 10.52
N ALA A 96 -37.25 9.82 10.41
CA ALA A 96 -38.25 9.53 9.40
C ALA A 96 -39.55 10.34 9.60
N HIS A 97 -40.07 10.91 8.51
CA HIS A 97 -41.51 11.05 8.20
C HIS A 97 -41.66 11.38 6.69
N ARG A 98 -42.52 10.64 5.96
CA ARG A 98 -43.01 10.99 4.59
C ARG A 98 -43.91 12.24 4.71
N PRO A 99 -43.93 13.22 3.76
CA PRO A 99 -44.45 13.06 2.38
C PRO A 99 -43.84 14.09 1.36
N PRO A 100 -44.49 14.46 0.23
CA PRO A 100 -45.01 13.68 -0.91
C PRO A 100 -44.04 13.68 -2.12
N GLU A 101 -44.31 12.84 -3.12
CA GLU A 101 -43.52 12.73 -4.34
C GLU A 101 -43.59 14.00 -5.20
N PHE A 102 -42.47 14.71 -5.32
CA PHE A 102 -42.18 15.61 -6.45
C PHE A 102 -40.95 15.08 -7.18
N LEU A 103 -41.20 14.46 -8.34
CA LEU A 103 -40.22 13.87 -9.23
C LEU A 103 -39.54 14.99 -10.05
N LEU A 104 -38.51 15.62 -9.49
CA LEU A 104 -37.57 16.43 -10.27
C LEU A 104 -36.49 15.50 -10.84
N ARG A 105 -36.65 15.10 -12.11
CA ARG A 105 -35.62 14.41 -12.89
C ARG A 105 -34.45 15.36 -13.14
N PHE A 106 -33.34 15.17 -12.44
CA PHE A 106 -32.03 15.69 -12.87
C PHE A 106 -31.34 14.64 -13.74
N PRO A 107 -31.09 14.88 -15.03
CA PRO A 107 -30.22 14.02 -15.82
C PRO A 107 -28.77 14.30 -15.41
N GLY A 108 -28.04 13.25 -15.01
CA GLY A 108 -26.59 13.33 -14.81
C GLY A 108 -26.10 13.35 -13.36
N LEU A 109 -26.60 12.45 -12.49
CA LEU A 109 -25.90 12.12 -11.26
C LEU A 109 -24.80 11.09 -11.58
N PHE A 110 -23.61 11.57 -11.95
CA PHE A 110 -22.42 10.73 -11.97
C PHE A 110 -22.04 10.45 -10.51
N VAL A 111 -22.36 9.26 -10.02
CA VAL A 111 -21.79 8.76 -8.76
C VAL A 111 -20.32 8.48 -9.04
N LEU A 112 -19.46 9.46 -8.74
CA LEU A 112 -18.02 9.21 -8.57
C LEU A 112 -17.88 8.32 -7.33
N LYS A 113 -17.94 7.00 -7.55
CA LYS A 113 -17.44 6.02 -6.59
C LYS A 113 -15.92 6.25 -6.51
N TYR A 114 -15.50 7.13 -5.60
CA TYR A 114 -14.14 7.05 -5.11
C TYR A 114 -13.99 5.67 -4.47
N PRO A 115 -13.04 4.82 -4.92
CA PRO A 115 -12.72 3.64 -4.16
C PRO A 115 -12.34 4.13 -2.77
N ARG A 116 -13.13 3.78 -1.75
CA ARG A 116 -12.67 3.92 -0.37
C ARG A 116 -11.31 3.24 -0.33
N ALA A 117 -10.30 3.90 0.22
CA ALA A 117 -9.07 3.22 0.59
C ALA A 117 -9.49 2.02 1.45
N VAL A 118 -9.47 0.83 0.85
CA VAL A 118 -9.86 -0.40 1.50
C VAL A 118 -8.69 -0.70 2.44
N GLN A 119 -8.86 -0.30 3.70
CA GLN A 119 -7.84 -0.49 4.72
C GLN A 119 -7.82 -1.96 5.12
N MET A 120 -6.63 -2.57 5.05
CA MET A 120 -6.39 -3.90 5.61
C MET A 120 -6.98 -4.04 7.02
N GLN A 121 -7.47 -5.22 7.35
CA GLN A 121 -8.02 -5.52 8.66
C GLN A 121 -6.93 -6.03 9.60
N SER A 122 -6.78 -5.41 10.75
CA SER A 122 -5.98 -5.95 11.86
C SER A 122 -6.81 -6.96 12.65
N ILE A 123 -6.26 -8.14 12.88
CA ILE A 123 -6.93 -9.29 13.51
C ILE A 123 -6.03 -9.82 14.62
N SER A 124 -6.59 -9.98 15.82
CA SER A 124 -5.92 -10.65 16.93
C SER A 124 -6.20 -12.16 16.86
N LEU A 125 -5.13 -12.97 16.77
CA LEU A 125 -5.18 -14.43 16.67
C LEU A 125 -4.44 -15.05 17.86
N GLY A 126 -5.17 -15.22 18.96
CA GLY A 126 -4.59 -15.61 20.24
C GLY A 126 -3.59 -14.57 20.71
N ASP A 127 -2.32 -14.97 20.76
CA ASP A 127 -1.25 -14.15 21.32
C ASP A 127 -0.64 -13.14 20.33
N ILE A 128 -0.92 -13.25 19.02
CA ILE A 128 -0.34 -12.37 17.99
C ILE A 128 -1.39 -11.51 17.29
N THR A 129 -0.92 -10.44 16.66
CA THR A 129 -1.71 -9.64 15.74
C THR A 129 -1.21 -9.85 14.32
N ILE A 130 -2.14 -10.06 13.39
CA ILE A 130 -1.85 -10.09 11.95
C ILE A 130 -2.74 -9.09 11.22
N TRP A 131 -2.34 -8.70 10.03
CA TRP A 131 -3.16 -7.92 9.11
C TRP A 131 -3.56 -8.77 7.91
N ARG A 132 -4.74 -8.51 7.36
CA ARG A 132 -5.29 -9.17 6.17
C ARG A 132 -5.83 -8.16 5.17
N PHE A 133 -5.57 -8.41 3.89
CA PHE A 133 -6.26 -7.72 2.79
C PHE A 133 -7.72 -8.13 2.72
N ASN A 134 -8.62 -7.18 2.49
CA ASN A 134 -10.06 -7.42 2.39
C ASN A 134 -10.42 -8.18 1.12
N ASN A 135 -9.78 -7.87 -0.01
CA ASN A 135 -10.04 -8.54 -1.29
C ASN A 135 -9.74 -10.04 -1.23
N LEU A 136 -8.67 -10.45 -0.54
CA LEU A 136 -8.31 -11.85 -0.34
C LEU A 136 -9.15 -12.53 0.74
N SER A 137 -9.59 -11.80 1.77
CA SER A 137 -10.39 -12.36 2.87
C SER A 137 -11.80 -12.82 2.46
N GLN A 138 -12.21 -12.53 1.23
CA GLN A 138 -13.49 -12.99 0.66
C GLN A 138 -13.47 -14.46 0.24
N TYR A 139 -12.29 -15.09 0.21
CA TYR A 139 -12.08 -16.44 -0.29
C TYR A 139 -11.71 -17.37 0.87
N SER A 140 -12.62 -18.28 1.23
CA SER A 140 -12.44 -19.20 2.35
C SER A 140 -11.31 -20.21 2.13
N GLU A 141 -11.01 -20.51 0.89
CA GLU A 141 -9.94 -21.42 0.46
C GLU A 141 -8.54 -20.79 0.49
N VAL A 142 -8.43 -19.52 0.90
CA VAL A 142 -7.17 -18.81 1.04
C VAL A 142 -6.98 -18.33 2.47
N LYS A 143 -5.90 -18.78 3.10
CA LYS A 143 -5.39 -18.17 4.34
C LYS A 143 -4.22 -17.26 3.98
N HIS A 144 -4.30 -15.97 4.30
CA HIS A 144 -3.18 -15.03 4.16
C HIS A 144 -2.96 -14.22 5.44
N PHE A 145 -1.79 -13.61 5.53
CA PHE A 145 -1.41 -12.78 6.66
C PHE A 145 -0.28 -11.81 6.32
N VAL A 146 -0.23 -10.72 7.07
CA VAL A 146 0.97 -9.93 7.34
C VAL A 146 1.15 -9.91 8.85
N SER A 147 2.24 -10.48 9.35
CA SER A 147 2.54 -10.46 10.79
C SER A 147 3.04 -9.08 11.25
N THR A 148 2.84 -8.76 12.52
CA THR A 148 3.46 -7.59 13.19
C THR A 148 4.77 -8.00 13.87
N ARG A 149 5.50 -7.03 14.44
CA ARG A 149 6.73 -7.29 15.21
C ARG A 149 6.49 -7.70 16.66
N THR A 150 5.24 -7.70 17.13
CA THR A 150 4.87 -7.77 18.54
C THR A 150 4.56 -9.19 19.02
N HIS A 151 4.68 -9.44 20.33
CA HIS A 151 4.31 -10.68 21.02
C HIS A 151 5.11 -11.94 20.68
N GLY A 152 6.37 -11.81 20.26
CA GLY A 152 7.27 -12.95 20.08
C GLY A 152 8.31 -13.13 21.20
N PHE A 153 9.30 -13.97 20.92
CA PHE A 153 10.32 -14.47 21.85
C PHE A 153 11.71 -13.88 21.64
N SER A 154 11.91 -13.09 20.59
CA SER A 154 13.20 -12.48 20.29
C SER A 154 13.49 -11.31 21.22
N ARG A 155 14.77 -11.07 21.50
CA ARG A 155 15.25 -9.97 22.33
C ARG A 155 15.70 -8.79 21.46
N PRO A 156 15.82 -7.57 22.01
CA PRO A 156 16.41 -6.45 21.28
C PRO A 156 17.77 -6.82 20.67
N PRO A 157 18.07 -6.38 19.43
CA PRO A 157 17.31 -5.45 18.58
C PRO A 157 16.21 -6.12 17.71
N TYR A 158 15.89 -7.38 17.96
CA TYR A 158 14.93 -8.18 17.20
C TYR A 158 13.58 -8.33 17.93
N ASP A 159 13.36 -7.56 19.00
CA ASP A 159 12.14 -7.62 19.79
C ASP A 159 10.91 -7.38 18.89
N SER A 160 9.93 -8.27 18.82
CA SER A 160 9.75 -9.52 19.58
C SER A 160 9.43 -10.74 18.68
N LEU A 161 8.66 -10.56 17.61
CA LEU A 161 8.25 -11.63 16.69
C LEU A 161 9.10 -11.63 15.40
N ASN A 162 10.42 -11.76 15.53
CA ASN A 162 11.29 -11.87 14.37
C ASN A 162 11.14 -13.25 13.71
N LEU A 163 10.89 -13.27 12.40
CA LEU A 163 10.73 -14.51 11.63
C LEU A 163 11.93 -14.83 10.72
N ALA A 164 12.98 -14.00 10.71
CA ALA A 164 14.17 -14.23 9.89
C ALA A 164 15.32 -14.85 10.68
N PHE A 165 15.87 -15.93 10.14
CA PHE A 165 17.09 -16.58 10.64
C PHE A 165 18.37 -15.85 10.23
N HIS A 166 18.36 -15.09 9.13
CA HIS A 166 19.54 -14.50 8.50
C HIS A 166 19.91 -13.09 9.00
N VAL A 167 19.33 -12.62 10.10
CA VAL A 167 19.55 -11.25 10.62
C VAL A 167 20.44 -11.19 11.86
N GLY A 168 20.97 -12.33 12.33
CA GLY A 168 21.83 -12.43 13.51
C GLY A 168 21.10 -12.61 14.84
N ASP A 169 19.81 -12.95 14.81
CA ASP A 169 19.01 -13.28 16.00
C ASP A 169 19.27 -14.72 16.48
N ASP A 170 18.84 -15.03 17.70
CA ASP A 170 18.86 -16.39 18.24
C ASP A 170 17.92 -17.30 17.44
N SER A 171 18.48 -18.32 16.77
CA SER A 171 17.71 -19.26 15.96
C SER A 171 16.62 -19.99 16.75
N SER A 172 16.83 -20.22 18.06
CA SER A 172 15.82 -20.82 18.93
C SER A 172 14.60 -19.90 19.11
N ALA A 173 14.84 -18.59 19.25
CA ALA A 173 13.78 -17.59 19.36
C ALA A 173 13.01 -17.46 18.04
N VAL A 174 13.72 -17.42 16.90
CA VAL A 174 13.10 -17.35 15.57
C VAL A 174 12.23 -18.59 15.29
N LEU A 175 12.71 -19.78 15.65
CA LEU A 175 11.95 -21.03 15.52
C LEU A 175 10.67 -20.99 16.37
N ARG A 176 10.74 -20.51 17.62
CA ARG A 176 9.56 -20.31 18.47
C ARG A 176 8.59 -19.28 17.89
N ASN A 177 9.09 -18.20 17.30
CA ASN A 177 8.24 -17.19 16.65
C ASN A 177 7.49 -17.76 15.44
N ARG A 178 8.16 -18.56 14.62
CA ARG A 178 7.51 -19.25 13.48
C ARG A 178 6.49 -20.29 13.93
N ALA A 179 6.80 -21.05 14.99
CA ALA A 179 5.86 -21.99 15.58
C ALA A 179 4.63 -21.29 16.18
N LEU A 180 4.83 -20.13 16.83
CA LEU A 180 3.75 -19.29 17.34
C LEU A 180 2.85 -18.80 16.20
N LEU A 181 3.44 -18.24 15.14
CA LEU A 181 2.72 -17.79 13.95
C LEU A 181 1.91 -18.92 13.31
N ALA A 182 2.56 -20.07 13.06
CA ALA A 182 1.95 -21.27 12.49
C ALA A 182 0.71 -21.71 13.27
N ARG A 183 0.85 -21.84 14.60
CA ARG A 183 -0.26 -22.22 15.49
C ARG A 183 -1.39 -21.19 15.48
N SER A 184 -1.09 -19.90 15.54
CA SER A 184 -2.11 -18.84 15.53
C SER A 184 -2.89 -18.77 14.21
N LEU A 185 -2.26 -19.13 13.10
CA LEU A 185 -2.89 -19.16 11.77
C LEU A 185 -3.63 -20.47 11.47
N ASP A 186 -3.45 -21.50 12.31
CA ASP A 186 -3.84 -22.87 12.01
C ASP A 186 -3.26 -23.31 10.64
N ILE A 187 -1.96 -23.08 10.47
CA ILE A 187 -1.17 -23.51 9.31
C ILE A 187 0.06 -24.23 9.86
N PRO A 188 0.26 -25.54 9.59
CA PRO A 188 1.44 -26.25 10.04
C PRO A 188 2.72 -25.55 9.57
N VAL A 189 3.71 -25.43 10.46
CA VAL A 189 5.02 -24.84 10.09
C VAL A 189 5.70 -25.59 8.96
N SER A 190 5.44 -26.91 8.84
CA SER A 190 5.91 -27.75 7.75
C SER A 190 5.31 -27.40 6.39
N TRP A 191 4.27 -26.54 6.32
CA TRP A 191 3.75 -26.05 5.04
C TRP A 191 4.45 -24.79 4.57
N PHE A 192 5.25 -24.14 5.43
CA PHE A 192 5.93 -22.91 5.05
C PHE A 192 6.99 -23.19 3.99
N VAL A 193 7.04 -22.32 2.99
CA VAL A 193 8.09 -22.27 1.97
C VAL A 193 8.59 -20.84 1.89
N VAL A 194 9.90 -20.67 2.07
CA VAL A 194 10.55 -19.37 2.14
C VAL A 194 11.74 -19.35 1.18
N GLY A 195 11.86 -18.28 0.39
CA GLY A 195 13.04 -18.05 -0.45
C GLY A 195 14.20 -17.49 0.36
N GLU A 196 15.42 -17.64 -0.15
CA GLU A 196 16.62 -17.03 0.43
C GLU A 196 16.54 -15.49 0.45
N GLN A 197 15.84 -14.91 -0.53
CA GLN A 197 15.63 -13.46 -0.72
C GLN A 197 16.93 -12.66 -0.90
N VAL A 198 17.46 -12.68 -2.13
CA VAL A 198 18.73 -12.03 -2.51
C VAL A 198 18.51 -10.64 -3.15
N HIS A 199 17.30 -10.08 -3.03
CA HIS A 199 16.86 -8.86 -3.72
C HIS A 199 16.95 -8.96 -5.25
N GLY A 200 16.81 -10.17 -5.79
CA GLY A 200 16.76 -10.47 -7.21
C GLY A 200 15.34 -10.34 -7.78
N SER A 201 15.10 -11.07 -8.88
CA SER A 201 13.80 -11.14 -9.54
C SER A 201 13.44 -12.56 -9.98
N ALA A 202 14.07 -13.57 -9.39
CA ALA A 202 13.80 -14.96 -9.71
C ALA A 202 12.50 -15.39 -9.04
N VAL A 203 11.68 -16.11 -9.81
CA VAL A 203 10.37 -16.62 -9.39
C VAL A 203 10.45 -18.15 -9.42
N TYR A 204 10.06 -18.79 -8.33
CA TYR A 204 10.10 -20.25 -8.18
C TYR A 204 8.70 -20.82 -8.01
N VAL A 205 8.45 -21.94 -8.69
CA VAL A 205 7.19 -22.69 -8.63
C VAL A 205 7.32 -23.75 -7.54
N ALA A 206 6.73 -23.52 -6.38
CA ALA A 206 6.79 -24.44 -5.26
C ALA A 206 5.82 -25.62 -5.44
N SER A 207 6.32 -26.84 -5.21
CA SER A 207 5.54 -28.08 -5.22
C SER A 207 5.39 -28.65 -3.81
N GLU A 208 4.64 -29.75 -3.68
CA GLU A 208 4.44 -30.46 -2.42
C GLU A 208 5.76 -30.93 -1.78
N ASP A 209 6.81 -31.18 -2.58
CA ASP A 209 8.14 -31.60 -2.12
C ASP A 209 8.93 -30.45 -1.46
N ASP A 210 8.53 -29.20 -1.72
CA ASP A 210 9.16 -28.02 -1.12
C ASP A 210 8.61 -27.70 0.28
N ARG A 211 7.61 -28.45 0.77
CA ARG A 211 7.01 -28.22 2.10
C ARG A 211 8.08 -28.24 3.21
N GLY A 212 8.15 -27.13 3.95
CA GLY A 212 9.08 -26.96 5.05
C GLY A 212 10.39 -26.29 4.64
N ARG A 213 10.61 -26.02 3.34
CA ARG A 213 11.84 -25.39 2.87
C ARG A 213 12.03 -24.01 3.43
N GLY A 214 13.12 -23.86 4.16
CA GLY A 214 13.47 -22.64 4.87
C GLY A 214 12.53 -22.33 6.03
N ALA A 215 11.68 -23.28 6.48
CA ALA A 215 10.70 -23.09 7.54
C ALA A 215 11.34 -23.06 8.93
N THR A 216 12.34 -23.90 9.17
CA THR A 216 12.97 -24.10 10.49
C THR A 216 14.45 -23.67 10.55
N ASN A 217 15.07 -23.39 9.42
CA ASN A 217 16.44 -22.88 9.29
C ASN A 217 16.57 -22.05 7.99
N HIS A 218 17.70 -21.37 7.77
CA HIS A 218 17.90 -20.53 6.59
C HIS A 218 18.50 -21.31 5.42
N GLU A 219 19.39 -22.26 5.71
CA GLU A 219 20.20 -23.02 4.76
C GLU A 219 19.33 -23.86 3.79
N ASP A 220 18.14 -24.26 4.25
CA ASP A 220 17.15 -25.02 3.48
C ASP A 220 16.17 -24.13 2.68
N ALA A 221 16.28 -22.80 2.79
CA ALA A 221 15.47 -21.88 2.01
C ALA A 221 15.69 -22.08 0.50
N VAL A 222 14.71 -21.68 -0.31
CA VAL A 222 14.84 -21.81 -1.78
C VAL A 222 15.92 -20.83 -2.29
N PRO A 223 17.05 -21.31 -2.84
CA PRO A 223 18.24 -20.50 -3.06
C PRO A 223 18.03 -19.47 -4.17
N GLY A 224 18.45 -18.22 -3.93
CA GLY A 224 18.39 -17.13 -4.89
C GLY A 224 16.98 -16.67 -5.29
N ILE A 225 15.95 -17.03 -4.52
CA ILE A 225 14.55 -16.75 -4.86
C ILE A 225 13.97 -15.61 -4.03
N ASP A 226 13.28 -14.69 -4.70
CA ASP A 226 12.58 -13.54 -4.10
C ASP A 226 11.06 -13.58 -4.35
N ALA A 227 10.58 -14.47 -5.22
CA ALA A 227 9.15 -14.69 -5.44
C ALA A 227 8.84 -16.18 -5.52
N LEU A 228 7.79 -16.59 -4.83
CA LEU A 228 7.29 -17.96 -4.84
C LEU A 228 5.89 -17.96 -5.43
N VAL A 229 5.56 -18.99 -6.22
CA VAL A 229 4.22 -19.24 -6.75
C VAL A 229 3.84 -20.70 -6.56
N THR A 230 2.55 -21.00 -6.41
CA THR A 230 2.05 -22.37 -6.37
C THR A 230 0.57 -22.43 -6.74
N ASN A 231 0.10 -23.56 -7.26
CA ASN A 231 -1.31 -23.93 -7.35
C ASN A 231 -1.65 -25.16 -6.50
N LYS A 232 -0.73 -25.56 -5.62
CA LYS A 232 -0.87 -26.73 -4.77
C LYS A 232 -1.47 -26.34 -3.42
N PRO A 233 -2.46 -27.09 -2.92
CA PRO A 233 -3.00 -26.85 -1.60
C PRO A 233 -1.95 -27.20 -0.53
N ASN A 234 -2.16 -26.65 0.67
CA ASN A 234 -1.39 -26.96 1.86
C ASN A 234 0.09 -26.60 1.72
N ILE A 235 0.36 -25.50 1.01
CA ILE A 235 1.66 -24.84 0.91
C ILE A 235 1.46 -23.37 1.25
N CYS A 236 2.20 -22.88 2.24
CA CYS A 236 2.18 -21.50 2.66
C CYS A 236 3.45 -20.79 2.17
N LEU A 237 3.29 -19.98 1.13
CA LEU A 237 4.36 -19.15 0.60
C LEU A 237 4.54 -17.94 1.52
N MET A 238 5.76 -17.69 1.98
CA MET A 238 6.05 -16.56 2.86
C MET A 238 7.30 -15.80 2.41
N VAL A 239 7.19 -14.48 2.41
CA VAL A 239 8.33 -13.55 2.24
C VAL A 239 8.53 -12.74 3.51
N LEU A 240 9.79 -12.45 3.81
CA LEU A 240 10.24 -11.76 5.01
C LEU A 240 10.67 -10.33 4.66
N THR A 241 10.15 -9.34 5.37
CA THR A 241 10.48 -7.94 5.07
C THR A 241 10.76 -7.11 6.31
N ALA A 242 11.55 -6.08 6.11
CA ALA A 242 11.62 -4.87 6.91
C ALA A 242 11.92 -3.76 5.91
N ASP A 243 10.90 -2.96 5.57
CA ASP A 243 10.87 -1.93 4.52
C ASP A 243 10.64 -2.36 3.07
N CYS A 244 11.13 -3.52 2.61
CA CYS A 244 10.84 -3.97 1.23
C CYS A 244 9.35 -4.28 1.04
N VAL A 245 8.83 -4.12 -0.18
CA VAL A 245 7.39 -4.27 -0.47
C VAL A 245 7.02 -5.75 -0.58
N PRO A 246 6.22 -6.32 0.33
CA PRO A 246 5.65 -7.64 0.10
C PRO A 246 4.40 -7.53 -0.79
N VAL A 247 4.29 -8.39 -1.80
CA VAL A 247 3.10 -8.49 -2.66
C VAL A 247 2.55 -9.91 -2.59
N LEU A 248 1.24 -10.02 -2.32
CA LEU A 248 0.50 -11.28 -2.43
C LEU A 248 -0.37 -11.22 -3.68
N ILE A 249 -0.40 -12.31 -4.45
CA ILE A 249 -1.24 -12.45 -5.65
C ILE A 249 -2.05 -13.73 -5.53
N TYR A 250 -3.33 -13.68 -5.87
CA TYR A 250 -4.22 -14.84 -5.90
C TYR A 250 -5.06 -14.85 -7.18
N ASP A 251 -5.16 -16.01 -7.82
CA ASP A 251 -6.08 -16.29 -8.90
C ASP A 251 -7.20 -17.23 -8.39
N PRO A 252 -8.45 -16.74 -8.23
CA PRO A 252 -9.57 -17.57 -7.79
C PRO A 252 -10.07 -18.56 -8.85
N GLN A 253 -9.74 -18.37 -10.13
CA GLN A 253 -10.15 -19.28 -11.21
C GLN A 253 -9.17 -20.44 -11.37
N LYS A 254 -7.89 -20.19 -11.13
CA LYS A 254 -6.82 -21.19 -11.24
C LYS A 254 -6.38 -21.78 -9.91
N HIS A 255 -6.91 -21.27 -8.79
CA HIS A 255 -6.48 -21.60 -7.44
C HIS A 255 -4.95 -21.54 -7.34
N ALA A 256 -4.39 -20.41 -7.77
CA ALA A 256 -2.95 -20.18 -7.77
C ALA A 256 -2.60 -18.96 -6.94
N ALA A 257 -1.53 -19.03 -6.16
CA ALA A 257 -1.11 -17.98 -5.25
C ALA A 257 0.38 -17.64 -5.45
N ALA A 258 0.76 -16.42 -5.08
CA ALA A 258 2.13 -15.97 -5.04
C ALA A 258 2.43 -15.10 -3.83
N ALA A 259 3.67 -15.19 -3.34
CA ALA A 259 4.25 -14.25 -2.38
C ALA A 259 5.56 -13.69 -2.96
N VAL A 260 5.68 -12.36 -2.97
CA VAL A 260 6.75 -11.64 -3.68
C VAL A 260 7.45 -10.66 -2.75
N HIS A 261 8.78 -10.73 -2.71
CA HIS A 261 9.65 -9.76 -2.05
C HIS A 261 10.15 -8.73 -3.06
N ALA A 262 9.53 -7.54 -3.07
CA ALA A 262 9.88 -6.45 -3.98
C ALA A 262 10.58 -5.30 -3.24
N GLY A 263 11.87 -5.48 -2.95
CA GLY A 263 12.76 -4.36 -2.59
C GLY A 263 13.08 -3.47 -3.80
N ARG A 264 13.78 -2.33 -3.59
CA ARG A 264 14.15 -1.40 -4.69
C ARG A 264 14.76 -2.10 -5.90
N ARG A 265 15.74 -2.99 -5.67
CA ARG A 265 16.39 -3.76 -6.73
C ARG A 265 15.42 -4.73 -7.43
N GLY A 266 14.64 -5.49 -6.68
CA GLY A 266 13.62 -6.40 -7.25
C GLY A 266 12.57 -5.66 -8.07
N THR A 267 12.14 -4.48 -7.62
CA THR A 267 11.24 -3.60 -8.38
C THR A 267 11.89 -3.07 -9.65
N ILE A 268 13.14 -2.60 -9.62
CA ILE A 268 13.89 -2.23 -10.84
C ILE A 268 13.96 -3.40 -11.82
N LEU A 269 14.18 -4.61 -11.32
CA LEU A 269 14.24 -5.84 -12.12
C LEU A 269 12.85 -6.37 -12.54
N GLY A 270 11.76 -5.70 -12.17
CA GLY A 270 10.40 -6.06 -12.60
C GLY A 270 9.83 -7.32 -11.96
N ILE A 271 10.20 -7.66 -10.72
CA ILE A 271 9.79 -8.92 -10.08
C ILE A 271 8.26 -9.11 -10.01
N ALA A 272 7.50 -8.02 -9.80
CA ALA A 272 6.03 -8.09 -9.76
C ALA A 272 5.45 -8.54 -11.11
N ARG A 273 5.90 -7.92 -12.21
CA ARG A 273 5.52 -8.31 -13.58
C ARG A 273 5.97 -9.74 -13.90
N LYS A 274 7.23 -10.09 -13.58
CA LYS A 274 7.76 -11.45 -13.81
C LYS A 274 6.95 -12.51 -13.07
N THR A 275 6.49 -12.22 -11.87
CA THR A 275 5.63 -13.15 -11.10
C THR A 275 4.30 -13.38 -11.82
N VAL A 276 3.65 -12.33 -12.30
CA VAL A 276 2.42 -12.46 -13.12
C VAL A 276 2.71 -13.30 -14.37
N ASP A 277 3.81 -13.03 -15.08
CA ASP A 277 4.19 -13.79 -16.28
C ASP A 277 4.40 -15.30 -15.98
N VAL A 278 5.01 -15.63 -14.84
CA VAL A 278 5.15 -17.04 -14.41
C VAL A 278 3.78 -17.65 -14.07
N MET A 279 2.92 -16.97 -13.31
CA MET A 279 1.58 -17.49 -13.01
C MET A 279 0.77 -17.76 -14.28
N ARG A 280 0.86 -16.87 -15.29
CA ARG A 280 0.24 -17.07 -16.61
C ARG A 280 0.79 -18.31 -17.31
N ARG A 281 2.11 -18.45 -17.37
CA ARG A 281 2.78 -19.54 -18.09
C ARG A 281 2.54 -20.90 -17.44
N GLU A 282 2.67 -20.99 -16.12
CA GLU A 282 2.66 -22.26 -15.38
C GLU A 282 1.25 -22.73 -15.03
N PHE A 283 0.33 -21.80 -14.75
CA PHE A 283 -1.02 -22.15 -14.26
C PHE A 283 -2.14 -21.68 -15.20
N GLY A 284 -1.81 -21.00 -16.28
CA GLY A 284 -2.81 -20.43 -17.20
C GLY A 284 -3.62 -19.28 -16.57
N CYS A 285 -3.07 -18.62 -15.55
CA CYS A 285 -3.69 -17.45 -14.92
C CYS A 285 -3.95 -16.34 -15.94
N ARG A 286 -5.01 -15.58 -15.72
CA ARG A 286 -5.32 -14.38 -16.50
C ARG A 286 -5.12 -13.14 -15.63
N PRO A 287 -4.26 -12.17 -16.02
CA PRO A 287 -3.96 -11.01 -15.20
C PRO A 287 -5.19 -10.25 -14.71
N GLU A 288 -6.23 -10.14 -15.53
CA GLU A 288 -7.49 -9.48 -15.22
C GLU A 288 -8.30 -10.15 -14.10
N ASP A 289 -8.06 -11.44 -13.83
CA ASP A 289 -8.70 -12.20 -12.75
C ASP A 289 -7.91 -12.12 -11.43
N LEU A 290 -6.64 -11.71 -11.47
CA LEU A 290 -5.75 -11.69 -10.31
C LEU A 290 -6.20 -10.66 -9.27
N LEU A 291 -6.23 -11.10 -8.02
CA LEU A 291 -6.37 -10.25 -6.85
C LEU A 291 -5.00 -10.01 -6.24
N VAL A 292 -4.70 -8.76 -5.92
CA VAL A 292 -3.38 -8.37 -5.42
C VAL A 292 -3.49 -7.61 -4.12
N GLY A 293 -2.61 -7.94 -3.17
CA GLY A 293 -2.38 -7.17 -1.95
C GLY A 293 -0.94 -6.66 -1.90
N ILE A 294 -0.75 -5.33 -1.85
CA ILE A 294 0.55 -4.68 -1.63
C ILE A 294 0.65 -4.31 -0.14
N GLY A 295 1.52 -4.99 0.60
CA GLY A 295 1.58 -4.92 2.06
C GLY A 295 2.39 -3.75 2.64
N PRO A 296 2.37 -3.61 3.98
CA PRO A 296 3.16 -2.62 4.70
C PRO A 296 4.64 -2.70 4.32
N SER A 297 5.24 -1.55 4.07
CA SER A 297 6.64 -1.41 3.62
C SER A 297 7.06 0.06 3.77
N ILE A 298 8.29 0.43 3.44
CA ILE A 298 8.70 1.83 3.60
C ILE A 298 7.96 2.70 2.58
N GLY A 299 7.32 3.75 3.09
CA GLY A 299 6.53 4.67 2.27
C GLY A 299 7.36 5.80 1.65
N PRO A 300 6.78 6.52 0.68
CA PRO A 300 7.42 7.69 0.08
C PRO A 300 7.69 8.82 1.07
N CYS A 301 7.07 8.80 2.26
CA CYS A 301 7.37 9.74 3.33
C CYS A 301 8.75 9.53 3.99
N CYS A 302 9.35 8.34 3.87
CA CYS A 302 10.59 7.99 4.59
C CYS A 302 11.70 7.45 3.69
N TYR A 303 11.39 6.98 2.48
CA TYR A 303 12.39 6.32 1.63
C TYR A 303 13.20 7.30 0.78
N ARG A 304 14.07 8.07 1.43
CA ARG A 304 15.06 8.95 0.76
C ARG A 304 16.24 8.13 0.25
N VAL A 305 16.60 8.32 -1.01
CA VAL A 305 17.80 7.75 -1.64
C VAL A 305 18.65 8.84 -2.28
N GLY A 306 19.91 8.51 -2.57
CA GLY A 306 20.83 9.42 -3.25
C GLY A 306 20.55 9.56 -4.76
N PRO A 307 21.19 10.54 -5.42
CA PRO A 307 20.98 10.82 -6.85
C PRO A 307 21.15 9.60 -7.75
N ASP A 308 22.22 8.82 -7.55
CA ASP A 308 22.51 7.64 -8.39
C ASP A 308 21.38 6.59 -8.31
N ALA A 309 20.87 6.36 -7.10
CA ALA A 309 19.79 5.41 -6.86
C ALA A 309 18.44 5.90 -7.41
N ALA A 310 18.21 7.22 -7.43
CA ALA A 310 17.04 7.83 -8.03
C ALA A 310 17.09 7.74 -9.56
N GLU A 311 18.25 7.99 -10.15
CA GLU A 311 18.48 7.90 -11.59
C GLU A 311 18.34 6.47 -12.10
N GLU A 312 18.94 5.49 -11.42
CA GLU A 312 18.77 4.06 -11.72
C GLU A 312 17.28 3.67 -11.73
N PHE A 313 16.52 4.13 -10.73
CA PHE A 313 15.10 3.85 -10.62
C PHE A 313 14.28 4.51 -11.73
N ARG A 314 14.61 5.75 -12.09
CA ARG A 314 13.98 6.49 -13.20
C ARG A 314 14.21 5.81 -14.54
N GLN A 315 15.45 5.40 -14.82
CA GLN A 315 15.80 4.69 -16.06
C GLN A 315 15.03 3.37 -16.20
N ALA A 316 14.88 2.63 -15.10
CA ALA A 316 14.20 1.34 -15.12
C ALA A 316 12.68 1.43 -15.32
N LEU A 317 12.02 2.46 -14.78
CA LEU A 317 10.55 2.54 -14.75
C LEU A 317 9.96 3.58 -15.71
N GLY A 318 10.81 4.33 -16.42
CA GLY A 318 10.39 5.35 -17.36
C GLY A 318 9.89 6.63 -16.67
N SER A 319 8.62 6.99 -16.90
CA SER A 319 8.06 8.21 -16.28
C SER A 319 8.16 8.15 -14.76
N SER A 320 8.70 9.22 -14.18
CA SER A 320 8.85 9.40 -12.74
C SER A 320 7.59 9.92 -12.04
N ASP A 321 6.50 10.17 -12.77
CA ASP A 321 5.29 10.80 -12.25
C ASP A 321 4.72 10.01 -11.06
N GLY A 322 4.84 10.58 -9.86
CA GLY A 322 4.43 9.95 -8.59
C GLY A 322 5.30 8.78 -8.11
N LEU A 323 6.37 8.44 -8.83
CA LEU A 323 7.35 7.41 -8.46
C LEU A 323 8.54 7.98 -7.69
N LEU A 324 8.92 9.23 -8.01
CA LEU A 324 10.06 9.94 -7.44
C LEU A 324 9.64 11.37 -7.12
N ASP A 325 10.07 11.85 -5.96
CA ASP A 325 10.04 13.27 -5.59
C ASP A 325 11.49 13.72 -5.35
N VAL A 326 12.06 14.41 -6.35
CA VAL A 326 13.48 14.78 -6.40
C VAL A 326 13.68 16.14 -5.77
N ASP A 327 14.59 16.22 -4.80
CA ASP A 327 15.03 17.48 -4.20
C ASP A 327 16.04 18.16 -5.14
N PRO A 328 15.72 19.32 -5.73
CA PRO A 328 16.60 19.98 -6.70
C PRO A 328 17.88 20.53 -6.06
N SER A 329 17.94 20.62 -4.72
CA SER A 329 19.10 21.19 -4.02
C SER A 329 20.27 20.23 -3.91
N ASP A 330 20.02 18.92 -3.80
CA ASP A 330 21.03 17.89 -3.60
C ASP A 330 20.88 16.66 -4.51
N GLY A 331 19.80 16.59 -5.30
CA GLY A 331 19.48 15.47 -6.19
C GLY A 331 19.04 14.20 -5.47
N CYS A 332 18.95 14.20 -4.13
CA CYS A 332 18.37 13.10 -3.37
C CYS A 332 16.85 13.05 -3.67
N ALA A 333 16.24 11.86 -3.59
CA ALA A 333 14.82 11.69 -3.94
C ALA A 333 14.08 10.81 -2.94
N LEU A 334 12.80 11.08 -2.74
CA LEU A 334 11.87 10.19 -2.06
C LEU A 334 11.25 9.21 -3.07
N LEU A 335 11.33 7.91 -2.77
CA LEU A 335 10.89 6.84 -3.67
C LEU A 335 9.54 6.28 -3.24
N ASN A 336 8.65 6.09 -4.22
CA ASN A 336 7.36 5.44 -4.02
C ASN A 336 7.36 4.01 -4.59
N LEU A 337 7.91 3.06 -3.82
CA LEU A 337 7.93 1.65 -4.21
C LEU A 337 6.52 1.05 -4.33
N TRP A 338 5.54 1.56 -3.57
CA TRP A 338 4.16 1.10 -3.67
C TRP A 338 3.58 1.40 -5.05
N LYS A 339 3.78 2.64 -5.52
CA LYS A 339 3.30 3.07 -6.84
C LYS A 339 4.04 2.38 -7.98
N ALA A 340 5.34 2.12 -7.82
CA ALA A 340 6.14 1.41 -8.81
C ALA A 340 5.67 -0.03 -9.02
N ASN A 341 5.45 -0.79 -7.94
CA ASN A 341 4.94 -2.16 -8.05
C ASN A 341 3.49 -2.18 -8.57
N GLU A 342 2.62 -1.26 -8.12
CA GLU A 342 1.28 -1.10 -8.70
C GLU A 342 1.34 -0.86 -10.22
N LYS A 343 2.19 0.06 -10.67
CA LYS A 343 2.38 0.37 -12.09
C LYS A 343 2.76 -0.89 -12.88
N GLN A 344 3.73 -1.66 -12.40
CA GLN A 344 4.16 -2.89 -13.07
C GLN A 344 3.07 -3.95 -13.13
N LEU A 345 2.26 -4.08 -12.09
CA LEU A 345 1.13 -5.02 -12.06
C LEU A 345 0.05 -4.62 -13.06
N VAL A 346 -0.28 -3.32 -13.13
CA VAL A 346 -1.25 -2.80 -14.11
C VAL A 346 -0.73 -2.96 -15.53
N GLU A 347 0.55 -2.68 -15.78
CA GLU A 347 1.19 -2.93 -17.08
C GLU A 347 1.23 -4.42 -17.46
N ALA A 348 1.26 -5.32 -16.47
CA ALA A 348 1.15 -6.76 -16.68
C ALA A 348 -0.30 -7.22 -16.95
N GLY A 349 -1.29 -6.32 -16.88
CA GLY A 349 -2.70 -6.57 -17.17
C GLY A 349 -3.59 -6.74 -15.93
N VAL A 350 -3.07 -6.57 -14.72
CA VAL A 350 -3.89 -6.63 -13.49
C VAL A 350 -4.81 -5.43 -13.44
N HIS A 351 -6.11 -5.67 -13.24
CA HIS A 351 -7.08 -4.57 -13.16
C HIS A 351 -6.83 -3.72 -11.90
N PRO A 352 -6.76 -2.37 -12.00
CA PRO A 352 -6.46 -1.49 -10.85
C PRO A 352 -7.37 -1.71 -9.64
N ASP A 353 -8.68 -1.93 -9.86
CA ASP A 353 -9.66 -2.16 -8.79
C ASP A 353 -9.46 -3.49 -8.04
N ARG A 354 -8.60 -4.38 -8.54
CA ARG A 354 -8.24 -5.65 -7.88
C ARG A 354 -6.95 -5.55 -7.06
N ILE A 355 -6.32 -4.37 -7.03
CA ILE A 355 -5.09 -4.11 -6.27
C ILE A 355 -5.44 -3.36 -4.98
N GLU A 356 -5.39 -4.07 -3.85
CA GLU A 356 -5.49 -3.47 -2.52
C GLU A 356 -4.10 -3.08 -2.01
N LYS A 357 -3.96 -1.88 -1.45
CA LYS A 357 -2.68 -1.35 -0.94
C LYS A 357 -2.82 -1.01 0.54
N ALA A 358 -1.88 -1.49 1.35
CA ALA A 358 -1.83 -1.18 2.78
C ALA A 358 -1.61 0.32 3.05
N GLN A 359 -0.84 0.99 2.18
CA GLN A 359 -0.40 2.39 2.32
C GLN A 359 0.17 2.73 3.72
N THR A 360 0.82 1.74 4.35
CA THR A 360 1.32 1.84 5.72
C THR A 360 2.85 1.82 5.71
N CYS A 361 3.47 2.92 6.16
CA CYS A 361 4.91 3.07 6.20
C CYS A 361 5.52 2.35 7.42
N THR A 362 6.33 1.32 7.19
CA THR A 362 7.04 0.57 8.26
C THR A 362 7.99 1.45 9.07
N SER A 363 8.62 2.44 8.46
CA SER A 363 9.50 3.39 9.16
C SER A 363 8.74 4.40 10.02
N CYS A 364 7.47 4.68 9.72
CA CYS A 364 6.62 5.51 10.58
C CYS A 364 6.00 4.70 11.71
N HIS A 365 5.69 3.42 11.45
CA HIS A 365 4.99 2.52 12.37
C HIS A 365 5.92 1.44 12.91
N THR A 366 7.03 1.85 13.50
CA THR A 366 8.02 0.95 14.11
C THR A 366 7.52 0.26 15.36
N ASP A 367 6.39 0.71 15.91
CA ASP A 367 5.59 0.05 16.95
C ASP A 367 4.91 -1.22 16.44
N LEU A 368 4.54 -1.27 15.15
CA LEU A 368 3.82 -2.39 14.54
C LEU A 368 4.70 -3.28 13.67
N PHE A 369 5.68 -2.69 12.96
CA PHE A 369 6.49 -3.41 11.98
C PHE A 369 7.98 -3.16 12.18
N TYR A 370 8.79 -4.12 11.75
CA TYR A 370 10.23 -3.91 11.65
C TYR A 370 10.56 -2.97 10.49
N SER A 371 11.53 -2.08 10.69
CA SER A 371 12.05 -1.17 9.66
C SER A 371 13.57 -1.12 9.75
N ALA A 372 14.25 -1.55 8.69
CA ALA A 372 15.71 -1.52 8.61
C ALA A 372 16.20 -0.07 8.60
N ARG A 373 15.53 0.81 7.85
CA ARG A 373 15.80 2.24 7.80
C ARG A 373 15.50 2.91 9.13
N GLY A 374 14.32 2.65 9.70
CA GLY A 374 13.87 3.25 10.95
C GLY A 374 14.73 2.86 12.16
N SER A 375 15.31 1.66 12.14
CA SER A 375 16.16 1.15 13.23
C SER A 375 17.66 1.41 13.03
N GLY A 376 18.07 2.05 11.92
CA GLY A 376 19.49 2.28 11.61
C GLY A 376 20.26 1.03 11.13
N GLY A 377 19.55 -0.01 10.69
CA GLY A 377 20.13 -1.21 10.06
C GLY A 377 19.68 -2.51 10.73
N THR A 378 20.15 -2.76 11.95
CA THR A 378 19.96 -4.04 12.65
C THR A 378 18.56 -4.15 13.25
N THR A 379 17.73 -5.04 12.70
CA THR A 379 16.35 -5.27 13.16
C THR A 379 15.83 -6.62 12.65
N GLY A 380 14.69 -7.08 13.19
CA GLY A 380 14.01 -8.32 12.76
C GLY A 380 13.33 -8.21 11.40
N ARG A 381 12.62 -9.26 10.99
CA ARG A 381 11.74 -9.28 9.80
C ARG A 381 10.37 -9.79 10.19
N PHE A 382 9.34 -9.15 9.66
CA PHE A 382 7.98 -9.67 9.70
C PHE A 382 7.71 -10.46 8.41
N GLY A 383 6.79 -11.41 8.50
CA GLY A 383 6.40 -12.29 7.40
C GLY A 383 5.09 -11.84 6.77
N THR A 384 5.03 -11.88 5.44
CA THR A 384 3.81 -11.77 4.64
C THR A 384 3.65 -13.05 3.85
N GLY A 385 2.51 -13.72 3.98
CA GLY A 385 2.31 -15.03 3.38
C GLY A 385 0.89 -15.32 2.94
N ILE A 386 0.78 -16.31 2.06
CA ILE A 386 -0.47 -16.81 1.47
C ILE A 386 -0.41 -18.33 1.37
N CYS A 387 -1.51 -18.99 1.71
CA CYS A 387 -1.67 -20.43 1.71
C CYS A 387 -3.00 -20.78 1.05
N LEU A 388 -2.95 -21.69 0.09
CA LEU A 388 -4.14 -22.35 -0.45
C LEU A 388 -4.52 -23.48 0.51
N THR A 389 -5.76 -23.51 0.99
CA THR A 389 -6.26 -24.62 1.81
C THR A 389 -7.05 -25.58 0.93
N GLY A 390 -6.73 -26.87 1.02
CA GLY A 390 -7.38 -27.94 0.25
C GLY A 390 -8.75 -28.35 0.77
#